data_AF-A0A1W9LDU2-F1
#
_entry.id   AF-A0A1W9LDU2-F1
#
_cell.length_a   1.000
_cell.length_b   1.000
_cell.length_c   1.000
_cell.angle_alpha   90.00
_cell.angle_beta   90.00
_cell.angle_gamma   90.00
#
_symmetry.space_group_name_H-M   'P 1'
#
loop_
_entity.id
_entity.type
_entity.pdbx_description
1 polymer ?
#
loop_
_entity_poly.entity_id
_entity_poly.type
_entity_poly.pdbx_seq_one_letter_code
_entity_poly.pdbx_strand_id
1 'polypeptide(L)'
;MSENGNKFSGLIRSFLQGQLSVLLIVISLAAGAVALVMTPREEEPQIVVPLADVMVSYPGGSAEEIERRVSSRLERLLYQIDDVPIVTAALYSGRYGTHDLYRVAEEVAGKLQNVHDSARITLHGGEPRAVRVLLDPERLAAHDLSVLEVAGALKVSNSQAGAGTLARANREIVVEVGPFLRDADEVRNLMVGVHGDRPVYLR
;
A
#
# COMPACT_ATOMS: atom_id res chain seq x y z
N MET A 1 60.91 -32.99 7.98
CA MET A 1 59.46 -33.01 8.27
C MET A 1 59.14 -34.13 9.26
N SER A 2 59.32 -33.94 10.58
CA SER A 2 58.82 -34.89 11.61
C SER A 2 58.91 -34.31 13.03
N GLU A 3 58.34 -33.13 13.29
CA GLU A 3 58.32 -32.55 14.66
C GLU A 3 56.89 -32.26 15.16
N ASN A 4 55.93 -32.05 14.25
CA ASN A 4 54.56 -31.68 14.60
C ASN A 4 53.67 -32.86 15.03
N GLY A 5 54.00 -34.10 14.62
CA GLY A 5 53.23 -35.30 14.98
C GLY A 5 53.31 -35.69 16.46
N ASN A 6 54.44 -35.39 17.12
CA ASN A 6 54.63 -35.69 18.54
C ASN A 6 53.95 -34.67 19.47
N LYS A 7 53.85 -33.40 19.06
CA LYS A 7 53.15 -32.37 19.85
C LYS A 7 51.64 -32.58 19.83
N PHE A 8 51.07 -32.94 18.67
CA PHE A 8 49.64 -33.19 18.52
C PHE A 8 49.17 -34.42 19.28
N SER A 9 49.93 -35.51 19.23
CA SER A 9 49.63 -36.73 20.00
C SER A 9 49.79 -36.52 21.51
N GLY A 10 50.73 -35.69 21.96
CA GLY A 10 50.86 -35.29 23.36
C GLY A 10 49.68 -34.45 23.88
N LEU A 11 49.13 -33.58 23.03
CA LEU A 11 47.94 -32.78 23.34
C LEU A 11 46.69 -33.68 23.49
N ILE A 12 46.48 -34.60 22.55
CA ILE A 12 45.38 -35.58 22.62
C ILE A 12 45.51 -36.46 23.86
N ARG A 13 46.73 -36.91 24.20
CA ARG A 13 46.95 -37.73 25.39
C ARG A 13 46.69 -36.97 26.69
N SER A 14 47.04 -35.68 26.77
CA SER A 14 46.69 -34.81 27.91
C SER A 14 45.17 -34.58 28.04
N PHE A 15 44.45 -34.55 26.93
CA PHE A 15 42.97 -34.44 26.91
C PHE A 15 42.26 -35.76 27.28
N LEU A 16 42.84 -36.91 26.91
CA LEU A 16 42.25 -38.23 27.17
C LEU A 16 42.60 -38.82 28.54
N GLN A 17 43.78 -38.54 29.10
CA GLN A 17 44.21 -39.02 30.43
C GLN A 17 44.00 -37.97 31.54
N GLY A 18 43.93 -36.68 31.22
CA GLY A 18 43.79 -35.60 32.19
C GLY A 18 42.35 -35.11 32.37
N GLN A 19 42.08 -34.38 33.46
CA GLN A 19 40.80 -33.70 33.71
C GLN A 19 40.62 -32.41 32.88
N LEU A 20 41.46 -32.20 31.87
CA LEU A 20 41.54 -30.96 31.09
C LEU A 20 40.23 -30.66 30.34
N SER A 21 39.55 -31.70 29.84
CA SER A 21 38.24 -31.59 29.20
C SER A 21 37.18 -31.03 30.15
N VAL A 22 37.17 -31.50 31.42
CA VAL A 22 36.24 -31.02 32.44
C VAL A 22 36.53 -29.57 32.81
N LEU A 23 37.82 -29.21 32.95
CA LEU A 23 38.24 -27.84 33.22
C LEU A 23 37.77 -26.87 32.11
N LEU A 24 37.94 -27.26 30.84
CA LEU A 24 37.49 -26.45 29.71
C LEU A 24 35.98 -26.29 29.65
N ILE A 25 35.22 -27.34 29.99
CA ILE A 25 33.75 -27.26 30.11
C ILE A 25 33.35 -26.28 31.21
N VAL A 26 34.01 -26.31 32.37
CA VAL A 26 33.73 -25.38 33.46
C VAL A 26 34.10 -23.94 33.07
N ILE A 27 35.23 -23.74 32.40
CA ILE A 27 35.66 -22.43 31.91
C ILE A 27 34.68 -21.89 30.84
N SER A 28 34.23 -22.73 29.91
CA SER A 28 33.28 -22.29 28.87
C SER A 28 31.90 -21.97 29.45
N LEU A 29 31.43 -22.74 30.44
CA LEU A 29 30.20 -22.43 31.19
C LEU A 29 30.33 -21.13 31.97
N ALA A 30 31.45 -20.91 32.66
CA ALA A 30 31.70 -19.68 33.40
C ALA A 30 31.78 -18.47 32.46
N ALA A 31 32.48 -18.59 31.32
CA ALA A 31 32.55 -17.55 30.30
C ALA A 31 31.17 -17.23 29.70
N GLY A 32 30.34 -18.25 29.43
CA GLY A 32 28.96 -18.08 28.99
C GLY A 32 28.07 -17.39 30.01
N ALA A 33 28.19 -17.74 31.30
CA ALA A 33 27.47 -17.08 32.38
C ALA A 33 27.88 -15.61 32.52
N VAL A 34 29.18 -15.30 32.41
CA VAL A 34 29.69 -13.92 32.41
C VAL A 34 29.15 -13.15 31.19
N ALA A 35 29.11 -13.75 30.01
CA ALA A 35 28.56 -13.14 28.82
C ALA A 35 27.07 -12.80 28.99
N LEU A 36 26.27 -13.67 29.60
CA LEU A 36 24.85 -13.40 29.86
C LEU A 36 24.62 -12.22 30.82
N VAL A 37 25.54 -12.00 31.78
CA VAL A 37 25.47 -10.89 32.73
C VAL A 37 26.03 -9.60 32.14
N MET A 38 27.08 -9.69 31.32
CA MET A 38 27.76 -8.53 30.72
C MET A 38 27.13 -8.04 29.42
N THR A 39 26.37 -8.87 28.70
CA THR A 39 25.69 -8.44 27.46
C THR A 39 24.64 -7.40 27.81
N PRO A 40 24.78 -6.14 27.33
CA PRO A 40 23.78 -5.11 27.56
C PRO A 40 22.45 -5.57 26.97
N ARG A 41 21.37 -5.40 27.74
CA ARG A 41 20.02 -5.62 27.23
C ARG A 41 19.52 -4.32 26.62
N GLU A 42 19.38 -4.30 25.30
CA GLU A 42 18.67 -3.22 24.60
C GLU A 42 17.18 -3.62 24.50
N GLU A 43 16.30 -2.94 25.23
CA GLU A 43 14.86 -3.24 25.25
C GLU A 43 14.15 -2.80 23.96
N GLU A 44 14.69 -1.78 23.29
CA GLU A 44 14.24 -1.31 21.99
C GLU A 44 15.46 -1.28 21.08
N PRO A 45 15.60 -2.21 20.12
CA PRO A 45 16.67 -2.11 19.14
C PRO A 45 16.53 -0.76 18.45
N GLN A 46 17.55 0.09 18.54
CA GLN A 46 17.54 1.40 17.89
C GLN A 46 17.64 1.19 16.38
N ILE A 47 16.50 1.03 15.71
CA ILE A 47 16.43 0.97 14.26
C ILE A 47 16.61 2.40 13.74
N VAL A 48 17.79 2.71 13.21
CA VAL A 48 18.01 3.95 12.46
C VAL A 48 17.31 3.78 11.12
N VAL A 49 16.09 4.32 11.00
CA VAL A 49 15.37 4.39 9.73
C VAL A 49 15.85 5.64 9.01
N PRO A 50 16.64 5.56 7.93
CA PRO A 50 16.94 6.73 7.13
C PRO A 50 15.64 7.18 6.46
N LEU A 51 15.21 8.41 6.76
CA LEU A 51 14.00 9.02 6.23
C LEU A 51 14.40 10.09 5.22
N ALA A 52 13.90 9.98 4.00
CA ALA A 52 13.95 11.06 3.02
C ALA A 52 12.59 11.76 2.97
N ASP A 53 12.51 12.94 3.57
CA ASP A 53 11.30 13.78 3.51
C ASP A 53 11.37 14.69 2.28
N VAL A 54 10.42 14.53 1.36
CA VAL A 54 10.36 15.28 0.10
C VAL A 54 9.14 16.18 0.10
N MET A 55 9.34 17.42 0.53
CA MET A 55 8.30 18.43 0.54
C MET A 55 8.33 19.24 -0.76
N VAL A 56 7.26 19.15 -1.57
CA VAL A 56 7.16 19.89 -2.83
C VAL A 56 6.06 20.93 -2.77
N SER A 57 6.46 22.20 -2.61
CA SER A 57 5.57 23.34 -2.85
C SER A 57 5.50 23.64 -4.33
N TYR A 58 4.30 23.76 -4.88
CA TYR A 58 4.15 24.32 -6.22
C TYR A 58 3.01 25.35 -6.29
N PRO A 59 3.19 26.54 -5.69
CA PRO A 59 2.21 27.62 -5.77
C PRO A 59 2.33 28.29 -7.15
N GLY A 60 1.85 27.68 -8.23
CA GLY A 60 1.94 28.34 -9.53
C GLY A 60 1.38 27.64 -10.76
N GLY A 61 1.71 26.36 -10.93
CA GLY A 61 1.56 25.63 -12.20
C GLY A 61 0.24 24.88 -12.35
N SER A 62 -0.04 24.42 -13.58
CA SER A 62 -1.18 23.52 -13.87
C SER A 62 -0.95 22.13 -13.25
N ALA A 63 -2.04 21.38 -13.01
CA ALA A 63 -1.97 20.02 -12.44
C ALA A 63 -1.03 19.08 -13.22
N GLU A 64 -1.05 19.17 -14.54
CA GLU A 64 -0.18 18.39 -15.45
C GLU A 64 1.31 18.76 -15.32
N GLU A 65 1.61 20.03 -15.06
CA GLU A 65 2.99 20.50 -14.89
C GLU A 65 3.54 20.14 -13.50
N ILE A 66 2.66 20.14 -12.48
CA ILE A 66 2.95 19.65 -11.13
C ILE A 66 3.30 18.15 -11.19
N GLU A 67 2.46 17.37 -11.87
CA GLU A 67 2.62 15.93 -12.04
C GLU A 67 3.96 15.55 -12.70
N ARG A 68 4.31 16.17 -13.84
CA ARG A 68 5.58 15.89 -14.55
C ARG A 68 6.82 16.21 -13.71
N ARG A 69 6.81 17.32 -12.96
CA ARG A 69 7.97 17.76 -12.16
C ARG A 69 8.11 17.02 -10.83
N VAL A 70 6.99 16.64 -10.20
CA VAL A 70 7.00 15.86 -8.96
C VAL A 70 7.40 14.42 -9.25
N SER A 71 6.77 13.78 -10.25
CA SER A 71 7.04 12.39 -10.63
C SER A 71 8.52 12.18 -10.99
N SER A 72 9.07 13.02 -11.87
CA SER A 72 10.47 12.90 -12.30
C SER A 72 11.51 13.18 -11.22
N ARG A 73 11.13 13.88 -10.13
CA ARG A 73 11.99 14.11 -8.98
C ARG A 73 11.97 12.91 -8.04
N LEU A 74 10.79 12.35 -7.78
CA LEU A 74 10.62 11.16 -6.96
C LEU A 74 11.24 9.92 -7.61
N GLU A 75 11.07 9.75 -8.92
CA GLU A 75 11.67 8.65 -9.69
C GLU A 75 13.21 8.68 -9.61
N ARG A 76 13.84 9.86 -9.75
CA ARG A 76 15.30 10.00 -9.60
C ARG A 76 15.80 9.72 -8.20
N LEU A 77 15.01 10.06 -7.16
CA LEU A 77 15.36 9.77 -5.78
C LEU A 77 15.26 8.26 -5.49
N LEU A 78 14.23 7.60 -6.02
CA LEU A 78 14.06 6.15 -5.90
C LEU A 78 15.15 5.37 -6.66
N TYR A 79 15.57 5.86 -7.84
CA TYR A 79 16.65 5.23 -8.62
C TYR A 79 18.06 5.46 -8.06
N GLN A 80 18.27 6.45 -7.19
CA GLN A 80 19.62 6.82 -6.73
C GLN A 80 20.03 6.17 -5.42
N ILE A 81 19.13 5.47 -4.71
CA ILE A 81 19.42 4.98 -3.37
C ILE A 81 18.78 3.61 -3.15
N ASP A 82 19.59 2.55 -3.25
CA ASP A 82 19.20 1.14 -3.00
C ASP A 82 18.73 0.89 -1.55
N ASP A 83 18.93 1.84 -0.62
CA ASP A 83 18.84 1.64 0.83
C ASP A 83 18.05 2.73 1.60
N VAL A 84 17.06 3.41 0.99
CA VAL A 84 16.07 4.20 1.77
C VAL A 84 14.78 3.40 1.93
N PRO A 85 14.46 2.89 3.13
CA PRO A 85 13.32 2.00 3.33
C PRO A 85 11.96 2.72 3.18
N ILE A 86 11.90 4.05 3.32
CA ILE A 86 10.63 4.82 3.29
C ILE A 86 10.85 6.23 2.70
N VAL A 87 10.10 6.56 1.64
CA VAL A 87 9.98 7.92 1.07
C VAL A 87 8.59 8.47 1.38
N THR A 88 8.54 9.65 2.00
CA THR A 88 7.27 10.37 2.24
C THR A 88 7.26 11.65 1.41
N ALA A 89 6.16 11.89 0.69
CA ALA A 89 5.95 13.10 -0.11
C ALA A 89 4.62 13.76 0.26
N ALA A 90 4.66 15.06 0.52
CA ALA A 90 3.46 15.85 0.84
C ALA A 90 3.14 16.83 -0.30
N LEU A 91 1.91 16.74 -0.83
CA LEU A 91 1.40 17.65 -1.86
C LEU A 91 0.55 18.74 -1.20
N TYR A 92 0.88 20.00 -1.47
CA TYR A 92 0.15 21.15 -0.95
C TYR A 92 0.06 22.27 -1.98
N SER A 93 -1.07 22.97 -1.99
CA SER A 93 -1.31 24.13 -2.84
C SER A 93 -2.24 25.11 -2.14
N GLY A 94 -1.96 26.41 -2.28
CA GLY A 94 -2.87 27.48 -1.87
C GLY A 94 -3.94 27.81 -2.91
N ARG A 95 -3.90 27.19 -4.10
CA ARG A 95 -4.83 27.45 -5.22
C ARG A 95 -5.71 26.25 -5.59
N TYR A 96 -5.22 25.04 -5.34
CA TYR A 96 -5.93 23.80 -5.67
C TYR A 96 -6.55 23.22 -4.40
N GLY A 97 -7.79 22.75 -4.52
CA GLY A 97 -8.49 22.11 -3.41
C GLY A 97 -7.88 20.75 -3.10
N THR A 98 -8.21 20.22 -1.93
CA THR A 98 -7.76 18.89 -1.46
C THR A 98 -8.09 17.78 -2.47
N HIS A 99 -9.18 17.94 -3.22
CA HIS A 99 -9.61 17.02 -4.26
C HIS A 99 -8.64 16.94 -5.45
N ASP A 100 -8.28 18.08 -6.01
CA ASP A 100 -7.37 18.16 -7.16
C ASP A 100 -5.98 17.62 -6.81
N LEU A 101 -5.53 17.91 -5.59
CA LEU A 101 -4.26 17.41 -5.07
C LEU A 101 -4.28 15.89 -4.89
N TYR A 102 -5.38 15.33 -4.40
CA TYR A 102 -5.53 13.87 -4.25
C TYR A 102 -5.52 13.17 -5.61
N ARG A 103 -6.18 13.74 -6.63
CA ARG A 103 -6.13 13.20 -8.00
C ARG A 103 -4.70 13.16 -8.56
N VAL A 104 -3.93 14.24 -8.39
CA VAL A 104 -2.52 14.29 -8.80
C VAL A 104 -1.69 13.28 -8.00
N ALA A 105 -1.99 13.10 -6.71
CA ALA A 105 -1.33 12.12 -5.86
C ALA A 105 -1.57 10.68 -6.34
N GLU A 106 -2.81 10.33 -6.71
CA GLU A 106 -3.16 9.02 -7.29
C GLU A 106 -2.40 8.75 -8.59
N GLU A 107 -2.31 9.75 -9.46
CA GLU A 107 -1.61 9.63 -10.74
C GLU A 107 -0.10 9.43 -10.54
N VAL A 108 0.52 10.19 -9.63
CA VAL A 108 1.94 10.00 -9.26
C VAL A 108 2.15 8.63 -8.60
N ALA A 109 1.27 8.21 -7.69
CA ALA A 109 1.35 6.90 -7.04
C ALA A 109 1.27 5.77 -8.07
N GLY A 110 0.36 5.85 -9.04
CA GLY A 110 0.23 4.86 -10.12
C GLY A 110 1.49 4.77 -11.00
N LYS A 111 2.16 5.89 -11.27
CA LYS A 111 3.45 5.88 -11.99
C LYS A 111 4.56 5.25 -11.17
N LEU A 112 4.63 5.58 -9.90
CA LEU A 112 5.64 5.08 -8.98
C LEU A 112 5.47 3.59 -8.66
N GLN A 113 4.24 3.05 -8.72
CA GLN A 113 3.99 1.60 -8.60
C GLN A 113 4.67 0.78 -9.71
N ASN A 114 4.94 1.39 -10.87
CA ASN A 114 5.60 0.71 -11.99
C ASN A 114 7.14 0.74 -11.89
N VAL A 115 7.70 1.44 -10.90
CA VAL A 115 9.14 1.45 -10.66
C VAL A 115 9.53 0.13 -9.97
N HIS A 116 10.54 -0.54 -10.51
CA HIS A 116 11.08 -1.79 -9.96
C HIS A 116 11.49 -1.62 -8.49
N ASP A 117 11.22 -2.63 -7.66
CA ASP A 117 11.48 -2.66 -6.21
C ASP A 117 10.70 -1.65 -5.32
N SER A 118 9.55 -1.14 -5.78
CA SER A 118 8.68 -0.34 -4.90
C SER A 118 7.91 -1.22 -3.89
N ALA A 119 8.24 -1.06 -2.59
CA ALA A 119 7.76 -1.93 -1.51
C ALA A 119 6.24 -1.84 -1.23
N ARG A 120 5.67 -0.63 -1.30
CA ARG A 120 4.23 -0.32 -1.19
C ARG A 120 4.07 1.20 -1.22
N ILE A 121 3.12 1.72 -1.98
CA ILE A 121 2.79 3.15 -1.98
C ILE A 121 1.47 3.35 -1.27
N THR A 122 1.46 4.20 -0.24
CA THR A 122 0.25 4.56 0.51
C THR A 122 -0.04 6.05 0.35
N LEU A 123 -1.30 6.37 0.05
CA LEU A 123 -1.81 7.73 0.00
C LEU A 123 -2.52 8.04 1.31
N HIS A 124 -2.17 9.17 1.93
CA HIS A 124 -2.73 9.60 3.20
C HIS A 124 -3.34 11.00 3.06
N GLY A 125 -4.53 11.20 3.63
CA GLY A 125 -5.28 12.45 3.51
C GLY A 125 -6.01 12.58 2.17
N GLY A 126 -6.43 13.80 1.82
CA GLY A 126 -7.24 14.04 0.63
C GLY A 126 -8.72 13.73 0.80
N GLU A 127 -9.52 14.13 -0.19
CA GLU A 127 -10.91 13.72 -0.28
C GLU A 127 -11.11 12.99 -1.63
N PRO A 128 -11.27 11.65 -1.62
CA PRO A 128 -11.47 10.88 -2.84
C PRO A 128 -12.78 11.28 -3.52
N ARG A 129 -12.89 11.03 -4.83
CA ARG A 129 -14.15 11.25 -5.56
C ARG A 129 -15.24 10.36 -4.96
N ALA A 130 -16.22 10.98 -4.31
CA ALA A 130 -17.39 10.28 -3.79
C ALA A 130 -18.66 11.03 -4.21
N VAL A 131 -19.66 10.29 -4.69
CA VAL A 131 -21.01 10.81 -4.90
C VAL A 131 -21.83 10.50 -3.66
N ARG A 132 -22.28 11.55 -2.97
CA ARG A 132 -23.15 11.41 -1.79
C ARG A 132 -24.61 11.49 -2.20
N VAL A 133 -25.36 10.42 -1.96
CA VAL A 133 -26.80 10.36 -2.16
C VAL A 133 -27.49 10.70 -0.84
N LEU A 134 -28.14 11.86 -0.78
CA LEU A 134 -28.93 12.28 0.38
C LEU A 134 -30.40 11.97 0.12
N LEU A 135 -31.00 11.12 0.94
CA LEU A 135 -32.39 10.69 0.79
C LEU A 135 -33.32 11.55 1.63
N ASP A 136 -34.40 12.02 1.01
CA ASP A 136 -35.48 12.74 1.69
C ASP A 136 -36.55 11.73 2.15
N PRO A 137 -36.77 11.56 3.47
CA PRO A 137 -37.72 10.59 3.99
C PRO A 137 -39.17 10.89 3.58
N GLU A 138 -39.54 12.16 3.37
CA GLU A 138 -40.90 12.53 2.94
C GLU A 138 -41.13 12.11 1.49
N ARG A 139 -40.14 12.32 0.61
CA ARG A 139 -40.19 11.89 -0.80
C ARG A 139 -40.20 10.37 -0.93
N LEU A 140 -39.42 9.67 -0.11
CA LEU A 140 -39.43 8.21 -0.07
C LEU A 140 -40.81 7.68 0.29
N ALA A 141 -41.42 8.22 1.36
CA ALA A 141 -42.77 7.84 1.78
C ALA A 141 -43.83 8.17 0.72
N ALA A 142 -43.73 9.32 0.05
CA ALA A 142 -44.65 9.70 -1.03
C ALA A 142 -44.58 8.78 -2.26
N HIS A 143 -43.49 8.04 -2.43
CA HIS A 143 -43.29 7.09 -3.52
C HIS A 143 -43.36 5.62 -3.07
N ASP A 144 -43.74 5.35 -1.81
CA ASP A 144 -43.73 4.02 -1.19
C ASP A 144 -42.36 3.31 -1.31
N LEU A 145 -41.27 4.07 -1.28
CA LEU A 145 -39.91 3.55 -1.40
C LEU A 145 -39.22 3.46 -0.04
N SER A 146 -38.52 2.34 0.20
CA SER A 146 -37.64 2.17 1.34
C SER A 146 -36.19 2.58 1.01
N VAL A 147 -35.43 2.94 2.05
CA VAL A 147 -33.99 3.19 1.94
C VAL A 147 -33.25 1.95 1.42
N LEU A 148 -33.70 0.75 1.80
CA LEU A 148 -33.09 -0.50 1.38
C LEU A 148 -33.26 -0.76 -0.12
N GLU A 149 -34.42 -0.43 -0.69
CA GLU A 149 -34.66 -0.55 -2.12
C GLU A 149 -33.76 0.39 -2.93
N VAL A 150 -33.63 1.66 -2.49
CA VAL A 150 -32.73 2.62 -3.13
C VAL A 150 -31.27 2.16 -3.04
N ALA A 151 -30.84 1.68 -1.87
CA ALA A 151 -29.50 1.13 -1.68
C ALA A 151 -29.26 -0.12 -2.54
N GLY A 152 -30.26 -1.00 -2.68
CA GLY A 152 -30.22 -2.17 -3.54
C GLY A 152 -30.10 -1.81 -5.01
N ALA A 153 -30.88 -0.85 -5.48
CA ALA A 153 -30.83 -0.35 -6.86
C ALA A 153 -29.45 0.26 -7.20
N LEU A 154 -28.89 1.06 -6.29
CA LEU A 154 -27.53 1.61 -6.41
C LEU A 154 -26.47 0.51 -6.47
N LYS A 155 -26.58 -0.51 -5.62
CA LYS A 155 -25.61 -1.62 -5.56
C LYS A 155 -25.64 -2.47 -6.83
N VAL A 156 -26.82 -2.82 -7.33
CA VAL A 156 -26.98 -3.60 -8.57
C VAL A 156 -26.47 -2.81 -9.78
N SER A 157 -26.74 -1.51 -9.82
CA SER A 157 -26.37 -0.66 -10.96
C SER A 157 -24.91 -0.25 -10.97
N ASN A 158 -24.17 -0.53 -9.89
CA ASN A 158 -22.73 -0.35 -9.82
C ASN A 158 -21.98 -1.70 -9.85
N SER A 159 -22.59 -2.74 -10.43
CA SER A 159 -21.98 -4.07 -10.54
C SER A 159 -21.75 -4.47 -12.00
N GLN A 160 -20.52 -4.87 -12.32
CA GLN A 160 -20.13 -5.32 -13.66
C GLN A 160 -20.36 -6.84 -13.77
N ALA A 161 -21.13 -7.26 -14.76
CA ALA A 161 -21.17 -8.66 -15.17
C ALA A 161 -20.33 -8.83 -16.45
N GLY A 162 -19.22 -9.59 -16.36
CA GLY A 162 -18.50 -10.01 -17.56
C GLY A 162 -19.38 -10.98 -18.36
N ALA A 163 -19.71 -10.64 -19.60
CA ALA A 163 -20.53 -11.50 -20.47
C ALA A 163 -19.70 -12.60 -21.17
N GLY A 164 -18.40 -12.70 -20.85
CA GLY A 164 -17.46 -13.69 -21.39
C GLY A 164 -16.68 -13.17 -22.59
N THR A 165 -15.96 -14.06 -23.25
CA THR A 165 -15.15 -13.73 -24.44
C THR A 165 -15.75 -14.35 -25.69
N LEU A 166 -15.87 -13.54 -26.74
CA LEU A 166 -16.23 -13.98 -28.08
C LEU A 166 -14.94 -14.10 -28.90
N ALA A 167 -14.48 -15.33 -29.14
CA ALA A 167 -13.36 -15.58 -30.03
C ALA A 167 -13.84 -15.70 -31.48
N ARG A 168 -13.44 -14.77 -32.36
CA ARG A 168 -13.68 -14.86 -33.80
C ARG A 168 -12.42 -14.48 -34.58
N ALA A 169 -12.02 -15.30 -35.55
CA ALA A 169 -10.88 -15.05 -36.43
C ALA A 169 -9.56 -14.73 -35.70
N ASN A 170 -9.20 -15.56 -34.71
CA ASN A 170 -7.98 -15.40 -33.90
C ASN A 170 -7.91 -14.07 -33.11
N ARG A 171 -9.06 -13.45 -32.83
CA ARG A 171 -9.22 -12.33 -31.91
C ARG A 171 -10.21 -12.69 -30.83
N GLU A 172 -9.82 -12.45 -29.59
CA GLU A 172 -10.69 -12.57 -28.42
C GLU A 172 -11.30 -11.20 -28.14
N ILE A 173 -12.63 -11.10 -28.24
CA ILE A 173 -13.37 -9.88 -27.91
C ILE A 173 -14.01 -10.10 -26.55
N VAL A 174 -13.53 -9.38 -25.53
CA VAL A 174 -14.16 -9.36 -24.21
C VAL A 174 -15.46 -8.58 -24.31
N VAL A 175 -16.59 -9.19 -23.92
CA VAL A 175 -17.88 -8.53 -23.87
C VAL A 175 -18.22 -8.26 -22.41
N GLU A 176 -18.40 -6.99 -22.07
CA GLU A 176 -18.84 -6.53 -20.76
C GLU A 176 -20.29 -6.04 -20.87
N VAL A 177 -21.16 -6.48 -19.96
CA VAL A 177 -22.57 -6.06 -19.94
C VAL A 177 -22.94 -5.58 -18.54
N GLY A 178 -23.33 -4.32 -18.44
CA GLY A 178 -23.87 -3.75 -17.21
C GLY A 178 -23.82 -2.22 -17.23
N PRO A 179 -24.75 -1.55 -16.55
CA PRO A 179 -24.62 -0.12 -16.29
C PRO A 179 -23.42 0.09 -15.34
N PHE A 180 -22.55 1.04 -15.67
CA PHE A 180 -21.54 1.56 -14.76
C PHE A 180 -21.92 3.01 -14.46
N LEU A 181 -21.98 3.39 -13.18
CA LEU A 181 -22.22 4.77 -12.76
C LEU A 181 -20.87 5.52 -12.79
N ARG A 182 -20.64 6.31 -13.83
CA ARG A 182 -19.40 7.07 -14.09
C ARG A 182 -19.41 8.45 -13.47
N ASP A 183 -20.58 9.04 -13.36
CA ASP A 183 -20.76 10.42 -12.95
C ASP A 183 -22.02 10.62 -12.12
N ALA A 184 -22.16 11.82 -11.56
CA ALA A 184 -23.29 12.18 -10.73
C ALA A 184 -24.61 12.26 -11.52
N ASP A 185 -24.56 12.51 -12.83
CA ASP A 185 -25.75 12.58 -13.68
C ASP A 185 -26.34 11.18 -13.92
N GLU A 186 -25.49 10.19 -14.16
CA GLU A 186 -25.88 8.78 -14.25
C GLU A 186 -26.46 8.29 -12.91
N VAL A 187 -25.89 8.71 -11.76
CA VAL A 187 -26.45 8.44 -10.43
C VAL A 187 -27.82 9.08 -10.25
N ARG A 188 -28.00 10.35 -10.65
CA ARG A 188 -29.29 11.07 -10.55
C ARG A 188 -30.38 10.44 -11.41
N ASN A 189 -30.02 9.95 -12.59
CA ASN A 189 -30.93 9.32 -13.53
C ASN A 189 -31.12 7.82 -13.26
N LEU A 190 -30.61 7.31 -12.14
CA LEU A 190 -30.80 5.92 -11.77
C LEU A 190 -32.26 5.68 -11.38
N MET A 191 -32.85 4.65 -11.98
CA MET A 191 -34.17 4.14 -11.60
C MET A 191 -34.05 3.38 -10.28
N VAL A 192 -34.78 3.82 -9.27
CA VAL A 192 -34.71 3.27 -7.90
C VAL A 192 -35.96 2.48 -7.49
N GLY A 193 -37.02 2.56 -8.28
CA GLY A 193 -38.24 1.78 -8.07
C GLY A 193 -39.36 2.13 -9.06
N VAL A 194 -40.56 1.61 -8.79
CA VAL A 194 -41.78 1.86 -9.57
C VAL A 194 -42.89 2.22 -8.61
N HIS A 195 -43.62 3.30 -8.90
CA HIS A 195 -44.79 3.72 -8.13
C HIS A 195 -45.96 3.94 -9.10
N GLY A 196 -47.04 3.17 -8.95
CA GLY A 196 -48.24 3.27 -9.81
C GLY A 196 -47.94 3.14 -11.31
N ASP A 197 -47.17 2.11 -11.70
CA ASP A 197 -46.69 1.85 -13.07
C ASP A 197 -45.79 2.94 -13.68
N ARG A 198 -45.29 3.89 -12.87
CA ARG A 198 -44.32 4.90 -13.32
C ARG A 198 -42.96 4.66 -12.69
N PRO A 199 -41.86 4.70 -13.48
CA PRO A 199 -40.52 4.58 -12.94
C PRO A 199 -40.19 5.81 -12.07
N VAL A 200 -39.58 5.55 -10.91
CA VAL A 200 -39.09 6.58 -9.98
C VAL A 200 -37.57 6.64 -10.06
N TYR A 201 -37.03 7.84 -10.21
CA TYR A 201 -35.61 8.12 -10.37
C TYR A 201 -35.04 8.87 -9.16
N LEU A 202 -33.74 8.78 -8.93
CA LEU A 202 -33.02 9.35 -7.76
C LEU A 202 -32.88 10.90 -7.77
N ARG A 203 -33.72 11.63 -8.49
CA ARG A 203 -33.58 13.07 -8.74
C ARG A 203 -34.22 13.99 -7.69
#